data_AF-A0A1D2VDV2-F1
#
_entry.id   AF-A0A1D2VDV2-F1
#
_cell.length_a   1.000
_cell.length_b   1.000
_cell.length_c   1.000
_cell.angle_alpha   90.00
_cell.angle_beta   90.00
_cell.angle_gamma   90.00
#
_symmetry.space_group_name_H-M   'P 1'
#
loop_
_entity.id
_entity.type
_entity.pdbx_description
1 polymer ?
#
loop_
_entity_poly.entity_id
_entity_poly.type
_entity_poly.pdbx_seq_one_letter_code
_entity_poly.pdbx_strand_id
1 'polypeptide(L)' 'MGNVPSFASECVLKKDAYDACFNQWYDKFLKGESIENECQTLWYAYKLCVDAQLVKKNIIPA' A
#
# COMPACT_ATOMS: atom_id res chain seq x y z
N MET A 1 0.93 7.02 16.01
CA MET A 1 1.54 5.84 15.36
C MET A 1 2.55 6.35 14.34
N GLY A 2 3.83 6.00 14.47
CA GLY A 2 4.87 6.45 13.52
C GLY A 2 4.71 5.77 12.17
N ASN A 3 5.07 6.48 11.08
CA ASN A 3 5.12 5.91 9.75
C ASN A 3 6.25 4.85 9.73
N VAL A 4 5.88 3.57 9.65
CA VAL A 4 6.84 2.47 9.52
C VAL A 4 7.24 2.40 8.04
N PRO A 5 8.50 2.68 7.69
CA PRO A 5 8.93 2.68 6.30
C PRO A 5 8.81 1.27 5.70
N SER A 6 8.59 1.19 4.38
CA SER A 6 8.67 -0.09 3.67
C SER A 6 10.07 -0.68 3.82
N PHE A 7 10.17 -2.01 3.90
CA PHE A 7 11.47 -2.70 3.91
C PHE A 7 12.28 -2.43 2.63
N ALA A 8 11.58 -2.08 1.54
CA ALA A 8 12.14 -1.68 0.27
C ALA A 8 12.12 -0.15 0.16
N SER A 9 13.30 0.47 0.24
CA SER A 9 13.45 1.93 0.20
C SER A 9 12.82 2.58 -1.04
N GLU A 10 12.84 1.89 -2.18
CA GLU A 10 12.25 2.34 -3.44
C GLU A 10 10.70 2.31 -3.45
N CYS A 11 10.09 1.58 -2.51
CA CYS A 11 8.64 1.46 -2.40
C CYS A 11 8.05 2.44 -1.38
N VAL A 12 8.88 3.20 -0.64
CA VAL A 12 8.43 4.10 0.44
C VAL A 12 7.46 5.16 -0.08
N LEU A 13 7.77 5.86 -1.17
CA LEU A 13 6.87 6.89 -1.72
C LEU A 13 5.52 6.32 -2.17
N LYS A 14 5.50 5.09 -2.69
CA LYS A 14 4.26 4.41 -3.11
C LYS A 14 3.44 3.97 -1.90
N LYS A 15 4.13 3.50 -0.85
CA LYS A 15 3.52 3.17 0.43
C LYS A 15 2.87 4.40 1.05
N ASP A 16 3.60 5.51 1.16
CA ASP A 16 3.09 6.73 1.78
C ASP A 16 1.83 7.26 1.07
N ALA A 17 1.82 7.23 -0.27
CA ALA A 17 0.65 7.61 -1.06
C ALA A 17 -0.55 6.66 -0.83
N TYR A 18 -0.30 5.35 -0.80
CA TYR A 18 -1.34 4.36 -0.54
C TYR A 18 -1.89 4.48 0.89
N ASP A 19 -1.03 4.57 1.91
CA ASP A 19 -1.41 4.71 3.31
C ASP A 19 -2.24 5.99 3.54
N ALA A 20 -1.84 7.11 2.92
CA ALA A 20 -2.59 8.36 3.00
C ALA A 20 -4.02 8.21 2.43
N CYS A 21 -4.15 7.57 1.27
CA CYS A 21 -5.46 7.29 0.67
C CYS A 21 -6.28 6.32 1.53
N PHE A 22 -5.65 5.23 1.99
CA PHE A 22 -6.31 4.19 2.78
C PHE A 22 -6.87 4.74 4.09
N ASN A 23 -6.12 5.61 4.79
CA ASN A 23 -6.60 6.21 6.03
C ASN A 23 -7.87 7.06 5.80
N GLN A 24 -7.91 7.85 4.73
CA GLN A 24 -9.09 8.65 4.38
C GLN A 24 -10.29 7.77 4.00
N TRP A 25 -10.03 6.72 3.21
CA TRP A 25 -11.07 5.76 2.84
C TRP A 25 -11.59 4.98 4.06
N TYR A 26 -10.70 4.60 4.98
CA TYR A 26 -11.05 3.82 6.16
C TYR A 26 -11.99 4.60 7.09
N ASP A 27 -11.83 5.92 7.19
CA ASP A 27 -12.76 6.79 7.92
C ASP A 27 -14.18 6.75 7.33
N LYS A 28 -14.32 6.70 6.00
CA LYS A 28 -15.62 6.55 5.32
C LYS A 28 -16.19 5.16 5.54
N PHE A 29 -15.34 4.13 5.45
CA PHE A 29 -15.72 2.75 5.68
C PHE A 29 -16.30 2.55 7.09
N LEU A 30 -15.66 3.10 8.12
CA LEU A 30 -16.14 3.02 9.52
C LEU A 30 -17.50 3.70 9.72
N LYS A 31 -17.84 4.70 8.90
CA LYS A 31 -19.15 5.38 8.93
C LYS A 31 -20.20 4.72 8.03
N GLY A 32 -19.82 3.68 7.29
CA GLY A 32 -20.69 3.04 6.30
C GLY A 32 -20.93 3.88 5.05
N GLU A 33 -20.08 4.88 4.77
CA GLU A 33 -20.22 5.80 3.64
C GLU A 33 -19.63 5.23 2.34
N SER A 34 -18.70 4.28 2.43
CA SER A 34 -18.04 3.68 1.26
C SER A 34 -17.60 2.25 1.56
N ILE A 35 -17.84 1.34 0.61
CA ILE A 35 -17.30 -0.02 0.57
C ILE A 35 -16.45 -0.26 -0.69
N GLU A 36 -16.32 0.77 -1.53
CA GLU A 36 -15.62 0.70 -2.81
C GLU A 36 -14.12 0.90 -2.60
N ASN A 37 -13.28 0.25 -3.42
CA ASN A 37 -11.83 0.37 -3.29
C ASN A 37 -11.30 1.64 -3.99
N GLU A 38 -11.47 2.79 -3.36
CA GLU A 38 -11.05 4.11 -3.88
C GLU A 38 -9.52 4.21 -4.10
N CYS A 39 -8.74 3.39 -3.41
CA CYS A 39 -7.27 3.42 -3.42
C CYS A 39 -6.65 2.34 -4.31
N GLN A 40 -7.44 1.65 -5.14
CA GLN A 40 -7.03 0.46 -5.88
C GLN A 40 -5.79 0.69 -6.76
N THR A 41 -5.71 1.83 -7.47
CA THR A 41 -4.55 2.14 -8.32
C THR A 41 -3.26 2.33 -7.51
N LEU A 42 -3.35 3.02 -6.36
CA LEU A 42 -2.22 3.22 -5.45
C LEU A 42 -1.78 1.90 -4.82
N TRP A 43 -2.75 1.07 -4.45
CA TRP A 43 -2.51 -0.28 -3.95
C TRP A 43 -1.71 -1.12 -4.96
N TYR A 44 -2.14 -1.17 -6.22
CA TYR A 44 -1.42 -1.96 -7.23
C TYR A 44 -0.01 -1.42 -7.47
N ALA A 45 0.17 -0.10 -7.52
CA ALA A 45 1.49 0.49 -7.68
C ALA A 45 2.44 0.12 -6.53
N TYR A 46 1.95 0.17 -5.29
CA TYR A 46 2.73 -0.24 -4.12
C TYR A 46 3.00 -1.75 -4.11
N LYS A 47 1.97 -2.57 -4.35
CA LYS A 47 2.05 -4.03 -4.39
C LYS A 47 3.07 -4.52 -5.43
N LEU A 48 3.00 -4.01 -6.66
CA LEU A 48 3.95 -4.38 -7.72
C LEU A 48 5.40 -4.07 -7.33
N CYS A 49 5.62 -2.96 -6.64
CA CYS A 49 6.95 -2.61 -6.13
C CYS A 49 7.41 -3.63 -5.09
N VAL A 50 6.57 -3.95 -4.10
CA VAL A 50 6.88 -4.91 -3.03
C VAL A 50 7.13 -6.31 -3.59
N ASP A 51 6.24 -6.81 -4.44
CA ASP A 51 6.34 -8.16 -5.02
C ASP A 51 7.67 -8.32 -5.77
N ALA A 52 8.07 -7.31 -6.56
CA ALA A 52 9.36 -7.32 -7.24
C ALA A 52 10.55 -7.41 -6.27
N GLN A 53 10.46 -6.80 -5.08
CA GLN A 53 11.54 -6.88 -4.08
C GLN A 53 11.51 -8.18 -3.29
N LEU A 54 10.34 -8.77 -3.06
CA LEU A 54 10.21 -10.08 -2.44
C LEU A 54 10.78 -11.18 -3.35
N VAL A 55 10.55 -11.10 -4.66
CA VAL A 55 11.17 -11.98 -5.66
C VAL A 55 12.70 -11.83 -5.63
N LYS A 56 13.22 -10.59 -5.67
CA LYS A 56 14.69 -10.35 -5.59
C LYS A 56 15.33 -10.89 -4.31
N LYS A 57 14.59 -10.91 -3.21
CA LYS A 57 15.05 -11.46 -1.91
C LYS A 57 14.83 -12.97 -1.79
N ASN A 58 14.30 -13.64 -2.81
CA ASN A 58 13.94 -15.07 -2.79
C ASN A 58 12.98 -15.44 -1.64
N ILE A 59 12.10 -14.51 -1.26
CA ILE A 59 11.07 -14.77 -0.24
C ILE A 59 9.84 -15.41 -0.89
N ILE A 60 9.56 -15.06 -2.16
CA ILE A 60 8.46 -15.61 -2.96
C ILE A 60 8.96 -16.04 -4.35
N PRO A 61 8.31 -17.00 -5.00
CA PRO A 61 8.62 -17.38 -6.38
C PRO A 61 8.28 -16.25 -7.36
N ALA A 62 9.02 -16.22 -8.48
CA ALA A 62 8.82 -15.30 -9.61
C ALA A 62 7.64 -15.70 -10.49
#